data_AF-A0A850RCK0-F1
#
_entry.id   AF-A0A850RCK0-F1
#
_cell.length_a   1.000
_cell.length_b   1.000
_cell.length_c   1.000
_cell.angle_alpha   90.00
_cell.angle_beta   90.00
_cell.angle_gamma   90.00
#
_symmetry.space_group_name_H-M   'P 1'
#
loop_
_entity.id
_entity.type
_entity.pdbx_description
1 polymer ?
#
loop_
_entity_poly.entity_id
_entity_poly.type
_entity_poly.pdbx_seq_one_letter_code
_entity_poly.pdbx_strand_id
1 'polypeptide(L)'
;MAVFVLDKQKKPLMPCTEKRARLLLERGRAVVVRLAPFTLRLKDRLGGALQPLRLKLDPGSRVTGLALVRESETGDADTGAVERLEHGLWFGELAHRGQAIREALTLRRHYRRARRSRKTRYRAPRFLNRL
;
A
#
# COMPACT_ATOMS: atom_id res chain seq x y z
N MET A 1 -11.12 -12.82 -2.27
CA MET A 1 -10.60 -11.47 -1.92
C MET A 1 -11.76 -10.47 -1.91
N ALA A 2 -11.66 -9.36 -1.17
CA ALA A 2 -12.65 -8.28 -1.27
C ALA A 2 -12.31 -7.30 -2.40
N VAL A 3 -13.34 -6.77 -3.07
CA VAL A 3 -13.24 -5.73 -4.10
C VAL A 3 -13.60 -4.38 -3.48
N PHE A 4 -12.74 -3.39 -3.68
CA PHE A 4 -12.98 -2.04 -3.19
C PHE A 4 -14.09 -1.38 -4.00
N VAL A 5 -14.96 -0.64 -3.30
CA VAL A 5 -16.14 -0.02 -3.92
C VAL A 5 -16.17 1.46 -3.59
N LEU A 6 -16.43 2.27 -4.60
CA LEU A 6 -16.73 3.68 -4.50
C LEU A 6 -18.18 3.94 -4.88
N ASP A 7 -18.79 4.95 -4.27
CA ASP A 7 -20.10 5.43 -4.67
C ASP A 7 -20.04 6.31 -5.93
N LYS A 8 -21.19 6.82 -6.39
CA LYS A 8 -21.28 7.67 -7.58
C LYS A 8 -20.36 8.91 -7.51
N GLN A 9 -20.15 9.47 -6.31
CA GLN A 9 -19.32 10.63 -6.00
C GLN A 9 -17.85 10.29 -5.69
N LYS A 10 -17.44 9.03 -5.89
CA LYS A 10 -16.10 8.51 -5.59
C LYS A 10 -15.78 8.44 -4.09
N LYS A 11 -16.79 8.45 -3.21
CA LYS A 11 -16.60 8.22 -1.78
C LYS A 11 -16.50 6.73 -1.49
N PRO A 12 -15.61 6.28 -0.57
CA PRO A 12 -15.48 4.86 -0.23
C PRO A 12 -16.77 4.27 0.34
N LEU A 13 -17.09 3.05 -0.10
CA LEU A 13 -18.12 2.18 0.46
C LEU A 13 -17.49 0.91 1.04
N MET A 14 -18.29 0.12 1.77
CA MET A 14 -17.86 -1.21 2.19
C MET A 14 -17.43 -2.05 0.98
N PRO A 15 -16.33 -2.81 1.08
CA PRO A 15 -15.93 -3.75 0.05
C PRO A 15 -17.02 -4.77 -0.22
N CYS A 16 -16.98 -5.35 -1.42
CA CYS A 16 -17.89 -6.43 -1.78
C CYS A 16 -17.12 -7.70 -2.17
N THR A 17 -17.84 -8.82 -2.24
CA THR A 17 -17.29 -10.06 -2.77
C THR A 17 -17.06 -9.94 -4.28
N GLU A 18 -16.07 -10.65 -4.80
CA GLU A 18 -15.80 -10.76 -6.25
C GLU A 18 -17.05 -11.14 -7.05
N LYS A 19 -17.86 -12.07 -6.52
CA LYS A 19 -19.16 -12.44 -7.12
C LYS A 19 -20.07 -11.23 -7.30
N ARG A 20 -20.21 -10.39 -6.27
CA ARG A 20 -21.05 -9.19 -6.34
C ARG A 20 -20.46 -8.15 -7.29
N ALA A 21 -19.15 -7.95 -7.26
CA ALA A 21 -18.44 -7.07 -8.19
C ALA A 21 -18.68 -7.45 -9.66
N ARG A 22 -18.55 -8.74 -9.98
CA ARG A 22 -18.84 -9.28 -11.32
C ARG A 22 -20.28 -9.03 -11.74
N LEU A 23 -21.25 -9.36 -10.90
CA LEU A 23 -22.67 -9.13 -11.20
C LEU A 23 -22.99 -7.65 -11.42
N LEU A 24 -22.35 -6.74 -10.67
CA LEU A 24 -22.53 -5.30 -10.85
C LEU A 24 -21.98 -4.80 -12.19
N LEU A 25 -20.86 -5.37 -12.65
CA LEU A 25 -20.26 -5.08 -13.95
C LEU A 25 -21.10 -5.63 -15.10
N GLU A 26 -21.49 -6.92 -15.04
CA GLU A 26 -22.32 -7.60 -16.05
C GLU A 26 -23.66 -6.86 -16.24
N ARG A 27 -24.24 -6.34 -15.17
CA ARG A 27 -25.49 -5.56 -15.20
C ARG A 27 -25.29 -4.09 -15.56
N GLY A 28 -24.08 -3.65 -15.87
CA GLY A 28 -23.76 -2.26 -16.23
C GLY A 28 -23.93 -1.23 -15.10
N ARG A 29 -24.09 -1.67 -13.84
CA ARG A 29 -24.32 -0.81 -12.66
C ARG A 29 -23.05 -0.26 -12.04
N ALA A 30 -21.90 -0.84 -12.37
CA ALA A 30 -20.59 -0.38 -11.93
C ALA A 30 -19.64 -0.11 -13.10
N VAL A 31 -18.56 0.61 -12.82
CA VAL A 31 -17.41 0.79 -13.71
C VAL A 31 -16.12 0.48 -12.97
N VAL A 32 -15.13 -0.06 -13.68
CA VAL A 32 -13.79 -0.25 -13.12
C VAL A 32 -13.09 1.10 -13.03
N VAL A 33 -12.46 1.39 -11.88
CA VAL A 33 -11.69 2.62 -11.65
C VAL A 33 -10.19 2.34 -11.56
N ARG A 34 -9.82 1.19 -10.99
CA ARG A 34 -8.43 0.78 -10.79
C ARG A 34 -8.33 -0.74 -10.84
N LEU A 35 -7.24 -1.26 -11.41
CA LEU A 35 -6.98 -2.70 -11.49
C LEU A 35 -6.27 -3.26 -10.25
N ALA A 36 -5.37 -2.49 -9.65
CA ALA A 36 -4.59 -2.90 -8.47
C ALA A 36 -4.49 -1.77 -7.43
N PRO A 37 -5.09 -1.93 -6.23
CA PRO A 37 -6.08 -2.96 -5.93
C PRO A 37 -7.33 -2.79 -6.81
N PHE A 38 -8.04 -3.88 -7.08
CA PHE A 38 -9.21 -3.86 -7.96
C PHE A 38 -10.34 -3.05 -7.30
N THR A 39 -10.74 -1.97 -7.96
CA THR A 39 -11.69 -1.00 -7.42
C THR A 39 -12.79 -0.70 -8.43
N LEU A 40 -14.04 -0.81 -7.98
CA LEU A 40 -15.23 -0.47 -8.75
C LEU A 40 -15.87 0.82 -8.24
N ARG A 41 -16.59 1.51 -9.11
CA ARG A 41 -17.47 2.62 -8.76
C ARG A 41 -18.89 2.32 -9.19
N LEU A 42 -19.85 2.46 -8.27
CA LEU A 42 -21.28 2.31 -8.55
C LEU A 42 -21.81 3.56 -9.27
N LYS A 43 -22.68 3.37 -10.26
CA LYS A 43 -23.28 4.48 -11.04
C LYS A 43 -24.51 5.07 -10.36
N ASP A 44 -25.19 4.28 -9.55
CA ASP A 44 -26.56 4.47 -9.10
C ASP A 44 -26.71 4.53 -7.58
N ARG A 45 -25.61 4.50 -6.84
CA ARG A 45 -25.60 4.56 -5.37
C ARG A 45 -24.85 5.78 -4.85
N LEU A 46 -25.41 6.43 -3.84
CA LEU A 46 -24.79 7.49 -3.05
C LEU A 46 -24.70 7.04 -1.59
N GLY A 47 -23.50 7.06 -1.03
CA GLY A 47 -23.26 6.71 0.36
C GLY A 47 -23.72 5.29 0.78
N GLY A 48 -23.55 5.02 2.08
CA GLY A 48 -23.92 3.76 2.71
C GLY A 48 -23.34 3.66 4.11
N ALA A 49 -23.94 2.80 4.93
CA ALA A 49 -23.38 2.45 6.22
C ALA A 49 -22.02 1.77 6.04
N LEU A 50 -21.06 2.15 6.90
CA LEU A 50 -19.72 1.60 6.96
C LEU A 50 -19.54 0.87 8.29
N GLN A 51 -18.69 -0.14 8.28
CA GLN A 51 -18.24 -0.83 9.49
C GLN A 51 -16.80 -0.38 9.79
N PRO A 52 -16.38 -0.35 11.07
CA PRO A 52 -14.99 -0.08 11.42
C PRO A 52 -14.04 -1.06 10.75
N LEU A 53 -12.98 -0.53 10.15
CA LEU A 53 -11.92 -1.30 9.54
C LEU A 53 -10.60 -0.93 10.19
N ARG A 54 -9.70 -1.90 10.29
CA ARG A 54 -8.34 -1.71 10.79
C ARG A 54 -7.34 -2.11 9.73
N LEU A 55 -6.35 -1.24 9.53
CA LEU A 55 -5.19 -1.52 8.70
C LEU A 55 -4.07 -2.03 9.60
N LYS A 56 -3.59 -3.25 9.34
CA LYS A 56 -2.41 -3.83 9.97
C LYS A 56 -1.24 -3.73 9.00
N LEU A 57 -0.11 -3.29 9.51
CA LEU A 57 1.13 -3.11 8.77
C LEU A 57 2.18 -4.05 9.36
N ASP A 58 2.83 -4.83 8.49
CA ASP A 58 3.97 -5.68 8.84
C ASP A 58 5.22 -5.18 8.10
N PRO A 59 6.01 -4.28 8.69
CA PRO A 59 7.12 -3.63 8.01
C PRO A 59 8.35 -4.54 7.91
N GLY A 60 8.76 -4.86 6.68
CA GLY A 60 10.02 -5.53 6.37
C GLY A 60 11.08 -4.59 5.81
N SER A 61 12.28 -5.10 5.56
CA SER A 61 13.38 -4.29 4.97
C SER A 61 13.13 -3.91 3.51
N ARG A 62 12.48 -4.79 2.73
CA ARG A 62 12.20 -4.61 1.30
C ARG A 62 10.74 -4.43 0.96
N VAL A 63 9.84 -4.92 1.80
CA VAL A 63 8.39 -4.93 1.56
C VAL A 63 7.69 -4.69 2.89
N THR A 64 6.57 -3.97 2.88
CA THR A 64 5.63 -3.92 4.00
C THR A 64 4.38 -4.71 3.65
N GLY A 65 4.04 -5.72 4.44
CA GLY A 65 2.77 -6.43 4.36
C GLY A 65 1.63 -5.55 4.86
N LEU A 66 0.50 -5.58 4.15
CA LEU A 66 -0.70 -4.81 4.44
C LEU A 66 -1.86 -5.79 4.60
N ALA A 67 -2.59 -5.71 5.72
CA ALA A 67 -3.83 -6.43 5.92
C ALA A 67 -4.95 -5.48 6.32
N LEU A 68 -6.04 -5.48 5.55
CA LEU A 68 -7.26 -4.75 5.88
C LEU A 68 -8.23 -5.72 6.52
N VAL A 69 -8.58 -5.49 7.79
CA VAL A 69 -9.48 -6.34 8.55
C VAL A 69 -10.73 -5.56 8.98
N ARG A 70 -11.86 -6.25 9.05
CA ARG A 70 -13.05 -5.77 9.74
C ARG A 70 -13.08 -6.34 11.14
N GLU A 71 -13.31 -5.48 12.12
CA GLU A 71 -13.49 -5.89 13.52
C GLU A 71 -14.99 -6.14 13.78
N SER A 72 -15.28 -7.24 14.48
CA SER A 72 -16.61 -7.54 15.02
C SER A 72 -16.47 -8.05 16.44
N GLU A 73 -17.35 -7.59 17.33
CA GLU A 73 -17.42 -8.05 18.70
C GLU A 73 -18.58 -9.04 18.81
N THR A 74 -18.29 -10.24 19.32
CA THR A 74 -19.30 -11.23 19.70
C THR A 74 -19.29 -11.32 21.22
N GLY A 75 -20.40 -10.94 21.85
CA GLY A 75 -20.59 -11.12 23.29
C GLY A 75 -21.30 -12.44 23.55
N ASP A 76 -20.76 -13.24 24.45
CA ASP A 76 -21.47 -14.39 24.99
C ASP A 76 -22.41 -13.89 26.10
N ALA A 77 -23.72 -14.01 25.86
CA ALA A 77 -24.76 -13.38 26.70
C ALA A 77 -24.79 -13.94 28.13
N ASP A 78 -24.31 -15.18 28.31
CA ASP A 78 -24.36 -15.90 29.57
C ASP A 78 -23.10 -15.70 30.44
N THR A 79 -21.93 -15.48 29.82
CA THR A 79 -20.65 -15.31 30.54
C THR A 79 -20.17 -13.86 30.60
N GLY A 80 -20.76 -12.95 29.80
CA GLY A 80 -20.33 -11.56 29.71
C GLY A 80 -18.96 -11.38 29.04
N ALA A 81 -18.38 -12.45 28.49
CA ALA A 81 -17.12 -12.40 27.75
C ALA A 81 -17.34 -11.75 26.39
N VAL A 82 -16.50 -10.75 26.06
CA VAL A 82 -16.50 -10.10 24.75
C VAL A 82 -15.33 -10.64 23.94
N GLU A 83 -15.63 -11.42 22.90
CA GLU A 83 -14.64 -11.90 21.95
C GLU A 83 -14.53 -10.96 20.76
N ARG A 84 -13.30 -10.52 20.45
CA ARG A 84 -13.01 -9.75 19.23
C ARG A 84 -12.64 -10.69 18.11
N LEU A 85 -13.49 -10.75 17.10
CA LEU A 85 -13.27 -11.47 15.86
C LEU A 85 -12.81 -10.50 14.78
N GLU A 86 -11.76 -10.89 14.06
CA GLU A 86 -11.25 -10.14 12.93
C GLU A 86 -11.49 -10.89 11.62
N HIS A 87 -12.09 -10.22 10.65
CA HIS A 87 -12.32 -10.76 9.32
C HIS A 87 -11.39 -10.10 8.30
N GLY A 88 -10.49 -10.89 7.71
CA GLY A 88 -9.61 -10.43 6.63
C GLY A 88 -10.39 -10.08 5.35
N LEU A 89 -10.26 -8.83 4.90
CA LEU A 89 -10.91 -8.35 3.68
C LEU A 89 -9.95 -8.35 2.50
N TRP A 90 -8.75 -7.82 2.72
CA TRP A 90 -7.75 -7.65 1.67
C TRP A 90 -6.35 -7.73 2.24
N PHE A 91 -5.45 -8.35 1.47
CA PHE A 91 -4.03 -8.46 1.77
C PHE A 91 -3.23 -7.93 0.58
N GLY A 92 -2.09 -7.30 0.85
CA GLY A 92 -1.18 -6.90 -0.19
C GLY A 92 0.18 -6.49 0.33
N GLU A 93 1.06 -6.14 -0.58
CA GLU A 93 2.46 -5.86 -0.30
C GLU A 93 2.84 -4.51 -0.90
N LEU A 94 3.51 -3.68 -0.10
CA LEU A 94 4.12 -2.44 -0.54
C LEU A 94 5.63 -2.65 -0.73
N ALA A 95 6.07 -2.72 -1.98
CA ALA A 95 7.50 -2.81 -2.29
C ALA A 95 8.24 -1.49 -1.98
N HIS A 96 9.31 -1.59 -1.21
CA HIS A 96 10.13 -0.45 -0.80
C HIS A 96 11.13 -0.07 -1.89
N ARG A 97 11.34 1.25 -2.06
CA ARG A 97 12.38 1.79 -2.96
C ARG A 97 13.70 2.07 -2.24
N GLY A 98 13.78 1.84 -0.93
CA GLY A 98 14.92 2.24 -0.10
C GLY A 98 16.25 1.64 -0.58
N GLN A 99 16.25 0.36 -0.95
CA GLN A 99 17.45 -0.31 -1.46
C GLN A 99 17.92 0.32 -2.79
N ALA A 100 17.03 0.46 -3.77
CA ALA A 100 17.36 1.08 -5.06
C ALA A 100 17.87 2.52 -4.92
N ILE A 101 17.26 3.30 -4.02
CA ILE A 101 17.70 4.68 -3.73
C ILE A 101 19.11 4.66 -3.10
N ARG A 102 19.35 3.81 -2.10
CA ARG A 102 20.65 3.68 -1.45
C ARG A 102 21.74 3.29 -2.44
N GLU A 103 21.47 2.33 -3.32
CA GLU A 103 22.41 1.89 -4.37
C GLU A 103 22.71 3.03 -5.34
N ALA A 104 21.71 3.77 -5.81
CA ALA A 104 21.91 4.92 -6.69
C ALA A 104 22.76 6.03 -6.04
N LEU A 105 22.55 6.31 -4.75
CA LEU A 105 23.36 7.28 -3.99
C LEU A 105 24.80 6.79 -3.81
N THR A 106 24.98 5.50 -3.57
CA THR A 106 26.29 4.85 -3.42
C THR A 106 27.07 4.93 -4.72
N LEU A 107 26.44 4.61 -5.84
CA LEU A 107 27.02 4.73 -7.18
C LEU A 107 27.46 6.16 -7.49
N ARG A 108 26.60 7.16 -7.22
CA ARG A 108 26.94 8.59 -7.38
C ARG A 108 28.16 8.99 -6.53
N ARG A 109 28.24 8.51 -5.28
CA ARG A 109 29.40 8.73 -4.39
C ARG A 109 30.66 8.13 -5.00
N HIS A 110 30.61 6.89 -5.50
CA HIS A 110 31.75 6.23 -6.14
C HIS A 110 32.25 7.00 -7.36
N TYR A 111 31.34 7.42 -8.26
CA TYR A 111 31.74 8.21 -9.43
C TYR A 111 32.38 9.55 -9.06
N ARG A 112 31.85 10.24 -8.04
CA ARG A 112 32.45 11.49 -7.54
C ARG A 112 33.86 11.27 -7.00
N ARG A 113 34.07 10.19 -6.22
CA ARG A 113 35.40 9.83 -5.71
C ARG A 113 36.35 9.50 -6.85
N ALA A 114 35.93 8.68 -7.81
CA ALA A 114 36.73 8.29 -8.96
C ALA A 114 37.15 9.47 -9.84
N ARG A 115 36.26 10.45 -10.08
CA ARG A 115 36.63 11.68 -10.80
C ARG A 115 37.71 12.48 -10.07
N ARG A 116 37.61 12.58 -8.74
CA ARG A 116 38.59 13.30 -7.91
C ARG A 116 39.95 12.61 -7.85
N SER A 117 40.00 11.28 -7.95
CA SER A 117 41.26 10.51 -7.84
C SER A 117 41.90 10.12 -9.18
N ARG A 118 41.11 9.84 -10.24
CA ARG A 118 41.64 9.36 -11.54
C ARG A 118 42.01 10.48 -12.52
N LYS A 119 41.40 11.66 -12.40
CA LYS A 119 41.67 12.83 -13.27
C LYS A 119 42.64 13.82 -12.61
N THR A 120 43.59 13.31 -11.82
CA THR A 120 44.64 14.11 -11.17
C THR A 120 45.88 14.29 -12.05
N ARG A 121 45.90 13.74 -13.28
CA ARG A 121 47.08 13.74 -14.16
C ARG A 121 47.66 15.14 -14.44
N TYR A 122 46.82 16.17 -14.45
CA TYR A 122 47.22 17.58 -14.61
C TYR A 122 47.11 18.39 -13.32
N ARG A 123 46.74 17.76 -12.21
CA ARG A 123 46.51 18.44 -10.93
C ARG A 123 47.79 18.31 -10.11
N ALA A 124 48.54 19.40 -9.98
CA ALA A 124 49.76 19.42 -9.20
C ALA A 124 49.50 18.83 -7.79
N PRO A 125 50.37 17.92 -7.32
CA PRO A 125 50.23 17.33 -6.00
C PRO A 125 50.28 18.43 -4.94
N ARG A 126 49.24 18.51 -4.10
CA ARG A 126 49.19 19.47 -2.98
C ARG A 126 49.78 18.81 -1.74
N PHE A 127 51.10 18.83 -1.62
CA PHE A 127 51.83 18.29 -0.45
C PHE A 127 51.66 19.17 0.80
N LEU A 128 51.38 20.47 0.63
CA LEU A 128 51.36 21.46 1.72
C LEU A 128 49.98 21.70 2.38
N ASN A 129 48.89 21.06 1.92
CA ASN A 129 47.53 21.33 2.44
C ASN A 129 46.90 20.11 3.11
N ARG A 130 47.58 19.58 4.13
CA ARG A 130 47.02 18.66 5.13
C ARG A 130 47.64 18.98 6.49
N LEU A 131 47.17 20.05 7.12
CA LEU A 131 47.06 20.13 8.57
C LEU A 131 45.59 19.86 8.91
#